data_AF-A0A2N1RLK7-F1
#
_entry.id   AF-A0A2N1RLK7-F1
#
_cell.length_a   1.000
_cell.length_b   1.000
_cell.length_c   1.000
_cell.angle_alpha   90.00
_cell.angle_beta   90.00
_cell.angle_gamma   90.00
#
_symmetry.space_group_name_H-M   'P 1'
#
loop_
_entity.id
_entity.type
_entity.pdbx_description
1 polymer ?
#
loop_
_entity_poly.entity_id
_entity_poly.type
_entity_poly.pdbx_seq_one_letter_code
_entity_poly.pdbx_strand_id
1 'polypeptide(L)'
;MVLREFKSLKKINVGVVCAVSAAFLFIMGCTQEKNGSTYAVSGVADLSRSGYIPKIIDLNGEWEFYPGVLLTPADFENPDKLLRPVFLHVPGDWNKLQDAKGIGTYRLKVMLPPERKNYSLKIKWVRTICKVWADNNLLAEIGEIKDPVQSSLPKGNIAITDFNTEGTVMTLTAQVVNFQDRRGGLCYPVSIGPPSAIYSAEIFNTFLNSIVLGALAIVIIFHLTIHLYFRKASSNLYISLICLMVMVRIFVLSDSFFIFSIVEPLGYRMIIKAEFVSFLLVFIFFLRFFVKLYYAEVNSRTYRFLLYFGISSLVYVIAAPVYYIKSALPIFQIYIMIVTLYVIAGPMLSAVKGKMKGAMIYFLIMITAFLTFINDIIYFLTSMGPGSLSQYMFFVFLAGHFFIIAMYFSEIFQKNVTLSEEICVEKEIVTNLSYISS
;
A
#
# COMPACT_ATOMS: atom_id res chain seq x y z
N MET A 1 -21.83 -17.98 36.82
CA MET A 1 -22.51 -17.39 35.64
C MET A 1 -21.52 -17.03 34.53
N VAL A 2 -20.46 -16.27 34.83
CA VAL A 2 -19.38 -15.87 33.89
C VAL A 2 -18.72 -17.06 33.16
N LEU A 3 -18.43 -18.17 33.83
CA LEU A 3 -17.84 -19.37 33.20
C LEU A 3 -18.74 -20.06 32.16
N ARG A 4 -20.08 -19.87 32.23
CA ARG A 4 -21.03 -20.44 31.26
C ARG A 4 -21.06 -19.62 29.96
N GLU A 5 -20.93 -18.30 30.05
CA GLU A 5 -20.82 -17.42 28.88
C GLU A 5 -19.50 -17.63 28.12
N PHE A 6 -18.39 -17.87 28.84
CA PHE A 6 -17.10 -18.16 28.18
C PHE A 6 -17.04 -19.54 27.49
N LYS A 7 -17.85 -20.52 27.90
CA LYS A 7 -17.96 -21.81 27.18
C LYS A 7 -18.66 -21.66 25.82
N SER A 8 -19.51 -20.64 25.62
CA SER A 8 -20.14 -20.38 24.31
C SER A 8 -19.15 -19.73 23.33
N LEU A 9 -18.21 -18.90 23.82
CA LEU A 9 -17.12 -18.29 23.04
C LEU A 9 -16.11 -19.31 22.46
N LYS A 10 -16.01 -20.51 23.05
CA LYS A 10 -15.19 -21.63 22.52
C LYS A 10 -15.64 -22.12 21.13
N LYS A 11 -16.84 -21.74 20.68
CA LYS A 11 -17.41 -22.06 19.36
C LYS A 11 -17.40 -20.87 18.39
N ILE A 12 -16.55 -19.85 18.58
CA ILE A 12 -16.20 -18.98 17.45
C ILE A 12 -15.37 -19.85 16.49
N ASN A 13 -16.07 -20.46 15.54
CA ASN A 13 -15.48 -21.33 14.53
C ASN A 13 -14.43 -20.54 13.74
N VAL A 14 -13.33 -21.20 13.37
CA VAL A 14 -12.40 -20.71 12.32
C VAL A 14 -13.18 -20.23 11.10
N GLY A 15 -14.34 -20.84 10.82
CA GLY A 15 -15.32 -20.41 9.83
C GLY A 15 -15.83 -18.97 9.98
N VAL A 16 -15.99 -18.41 11.18
CA VAL A 16 -16.41 -17.00 11.37
C VAL A 16 -15.28 -16.04 10.99
N VAL A 17 -14.05 -16.30 11.44
CA VAL A 17 -12.90 -15.47 11.05
C VAL A 17 -12.62 -15.58 9.56
N CYS A 18 -12.72 -16.78 8.99
CA CYS A 18 -12.58 -17.01 7.55
C CYS A 18 -13.73 -16.37 6.77
N ALA A 19 -14.97 -16.43 7.25
CA ALA A 19 -16.12 -15.81 6.60
C ALA A 19 -16.05 -14.29 6.68
N VAL A 20 -15.59 -13.71 7.80
CA VAL A 20 -15.37 -12.25 7.92
C VAL A 20 -14.20 -11.81 7.04
N SER A 21 -13.11 -12.58 6.99
CA SER A 21 -11.96 -12.27 6.11
C SER A 21 -12.33 -12.42 4.64
N ALA A 22 -13.09 -13.46 4.28
CA ALA A 22 -13.57 -13.70 2.92
C ALA A 22 -14.63 -12.67 2.52
N ALA A 23 -15.56 -12.31 3.40
CA ALA A 23 -16.54 -11.25 3.16
C ALA A 23 -15.86 -9.88 3.05
N PHE A 24 -14.85 -9.59 3.87
CA PHE A 24 -14.07 -8.36 3.76
C PHE A 24 -13.31 -8.28 2.44
N LEU A 25 -12.65 -9.37 2.02
CA LEU A 25 -11.97 -9.45 0.74
C LEU A 25 -12.94 -9.42 -0.45
N PHE A 26 -14.12 -10.02 -0.31
CA PHE A 26 -15.17 -10.00 -1.33
C PHE A 26 -15.78 -8.61 -1.46
N ILE A 27 -16.09 -7.95 -0.34
CA ILE A 27 -16.60 -6.56 -0.33
C ILE A 27 -15.55 -5.62 -0.92
N MET A 28 -14.27 -5.73 -0.53
CA MET A 28 -13.19 -4.89 -1.08
C MET A 28 -12.90 -5.19 -2.57
N GLY A 29 -13.03 -6.45 -2.98
CA GLY A 29 -12.91 -6.86 -4.39
C GLY A 29 -14.11 -6.41 -5.24
N CYS A 30 -15.31 -6.32 -4.66
CA CYS A 30 -16.51 -5.85 -5.35
C CYS A 30 -16.67 -4.32 -5.33
N THR A 31 -16.10 -3.61 -4.34
CA THR A 31 -16.11 -2.14 -4.33
C THR A 31 -15.06 -1.54 -5.27
N GLN A 32 -14.10 -2.33 -5.75
CA GLN A 32 -13.45 -2.05 -7.04
C GLN A 32 -14.41 -2.41 -8.18
N GLU A 33 -15.51 -1.67 -8.29
CA GLU A 33 -16.14 -1.46 -9.58
C GLU A 33 -15.04 -1.03 -10.56
N LYS A 34 -15.17 -1.47 -11.82
CA LYS A 34 -14.58 -0.81 -12.98
C LYS A 34 -15.10 0.64 -13.06
N ASN A 35 -14.76 1.50 -12.11
CA ASN A 35 -14.99 2.94 -12.16
C ASN A 35 -13.92 3.64 -13.01
N GLY A 36 -13.43 2.94 -14.04
CA GLY A 36 -12.79 3.56 -15.18
C GLY A 36 -13.81 3.64 -16.30
N SER A 37 -14.88 4.41 -16.13
CA SER A 37 -15.61 4.88 -17.30
C SER A 37 -14.58 5.61 -18.16
N THR A 38 -14.30 5.07 -19.34
CA THR A 38 -13.39 5.70 -20.31
C THR A 38 -14.04 7.01 -20.73
N TYR A 39 -13.46 8.13 -20.32
CA TYR A 39 -13.92 9.47 -20.67
C TYR A 39 -13.18 10.01 -21.89
N ALA A 40 -11.92 9.64 -22.07
CA ALA A 40 -11.11 10.06 -23.20
C ALA A 40 -11.12 9.01 -24.32
N VAL A 41 -11.57 9.40 -25.51
CA VAL A 41 -11.55 8.56 -26.71
C VAL A 41 -10.91 9.37 -27.83
N SER A 42 -9.87 8.80 -28.46
CA SER A 42 -9.15 9.45 -29.56
C SER A 42 -8.75 10.91 -29.27
N GLY A 43 -8.23 11.18 -28.06
CA GLY A 43 -7.72 12.51 -27.68
C GLY A 43 -8.79 13.53 -27.26
N VAL A 44 -10.06 13.13 -27.14
CA VAL A 44 -11.15 14.01 -26.69
C VAL A 44 -11.86 13.40 -25.49
N ALA A 45 -12.05 14.20 -24.43
CA ALA A 45 -12.89 13.87 -23.28
C ALA A 45 -14.11 14.81 -23.24
N ASP A 46 -15.31 14.27 -23.42
CA ASP A 46 -16.55 15.05 -23.41
C ASP A 46 -17.21 15.01 -22.02
N LEU A 47 -17.04 16.09 -21.24
CA LEU A 47 -17.67 16.30 -19.93
C LEU A 47 -18.90 17.23 -20.04
N SER A 48 -19.29 17.66 -21.23
CA SER A 48 -20.41 18.60 -21.41
C SER A 48 -21.76 17.95 -21.10
N ARG A 49 -21.85 16.62 -21.27
CA ARG A 49 -23.09 15.84 -21.10
C ARG A 49 -23.28 15.23 -19.72
N SER A 50 -22.33 15.39 -18.80
CA SER A 50 -22.38 14.71 -17.50
C SER A 50 -23.38 15.31 -16.50
N GLY A 51 -24.18 16.32 -16.90
CA GLY A 51 -25.05 17.06 -15.99
C GLY A 51 -24.25 17.83 -14.92
N TYR A 52 -24.94 18.58 -14.05
CA TYR A 52 -24.34 19.37 -12.97
C TYR A 52 -23.31 18.53 -12.19
N ILE A 53 -22.03 18.91 -12.25
CA ILE A 53 -20.89 18.11 -11.74
C ILE A 53 -20.50 18.58 -10.32
N PRO A 54 -20.94 17.91 -9.23
CA PRO A 54 -20.25 17.94 -7.95
C PRO A 54 -19.18 16.84 -7.84
N LYS A 55 -18.93 16.08 -8.92
CA LYS A 55 -18.10 14.86 -8.89
C LYS A 55 -16.69 15.10 -9.46
N ILE A 56 -15.71 14.39 -8.90
CA ILE A 56 -14.37 14.27 -9.48
C ILE A 56 -14.44 13.30 -10.66
N ILE A 57 -13.85 13.67 -11.78
CA ILE A 57 -13.80 12.86 -13.00
C ILE A 57 -12.34 12.52 -13.29
N ASP A 58 -12.03 11.23 -13.37
CA ASP A 58 -10.74 10.77 -13.88
C ASP A 58 -10.76 10.81 -15.40
N LEU A 59 -9.81 11.51 -16.00
CA LEU A 59 -9.66 11.67 -17.46
C LEU A 59 -9.05 10.41 -18.11
N ASN A 60 -9.57 9.24 -17.72
CA ASN A 60 -9.07 7.94 -18.14
C ASN A 60 -9.46 7.66 -19.59
N GLY A 61 -8.54 7.13 -20.38
CA GLY A 61 -8.78 6.77 -21.78
C GLY A 61 -7.63 7.12 -22.70
N GLU A 62 -7.93 7.25 -23.99
CA GLU A 62 -6.94 7.50 -25.04
C GLU A 62 -6.60 8.97 -25.18
N TRP A 63 -5.35 9.31 -24.90
CA TRP A 63 -4.77 10.64 -25.12
C TRP A 63 -3.91 10.63 -26.37
N GLU A 64 -3.77 11.78 -27.03
CA GLU A 64 -2.72 11.95 -28.04
C GLU A 64 -1.36 11.87 -27.33
N PHE A 65 -0.44 11.11 -27.90
CA PHE A 65 0.91 10.94 -27.38
C PHE A 65 1.94 11.15 -28.49
N TYR A 66 2.95 11.97 -28.17
CA TYR A 66 4.06 12.33 -29.04
C TYR A 66 5.35 11.78 -28.41
N PRO A 67 5.83 10.60 -28.84
CA PRO A 67 7.00 9.95 -28.27
C PRO A 67 8.29 10.72 -28.62
N GLY A 68 9.22 10.79 -27.68
CA GLY A 68 10.56 11.35 -27.91
C GLY A 68 10.64 12.87 -28.05
N VAL A 69 9.53 13.61 -27.90
CA VAL A 69 9.50 15.07 -28.07
C VAL A 69 8.79 15.75 -26.89
N LEU A 70 9.33 16.89 -26.46
CA LEU A 70 8.73 17.78 -25.46
C LEU A 70 8.12 18.99 -26.18
N LEU A 71 6.80 18.94 -26.39
CA LEU A 71 6.00 19.99 -27.02
C LEU A 71 5.33 20.86 -25.96
N THR A 72 5.31 22.16 -26.18
CA THR A 72 4.57 23.15 -25.39
C THR A 72 3.25 23.48 -26.09
N PRO A 73 2.30 24.14 -25.40
CA PRO A 73 1.05 24.57 -26.04
C PRO A 73 1.25 25.36 -27.34
N ALA A 74 2.27 26.23 -27.39
CA ALA A 74 2.58 27.04 -28.56
C ALA A 74 2.99 26.21 -29.80
N ASP A 75 3.62 25.05 -29.59
CA ASP A 75 4.02 24.18 -30.71
C ASP A 75 2.80 23.60 -31.45
N PHE A 76 1.63 23.53 -30.78
CA PHE A 76 0.38 23.04 -31.36
C PHE A 76 -0.36 24.06 -32.23
N GLU A 77 0.08 25.33 -32.27
CA GLU A 77 -0.51 26.37 -33.11
C GLU A 77 -0.15 26.20 -34.60
N ASN A 78 0.90 25.41 -34.91
CA ASN A 78 1.33 25.12 -36.29
C ASN A 78 1.35 23.61 -36.58
N PRO A 79 0.18 23.00 -36.85
CA PRO A 79 0.05 21.54 -36.97
C PRO A 79 0.81 20.93 -38.14
N ASP A 80 1.14 21.71 -39.18
CA ASP A 80 1.85 21.22 -40.37
C ASP A 80 3.29 20.76 -40.08
N LYS A 81 3.84 21.13 -38.92
CA LYS A 81 5.19 20.75 -38.47
C LYS A 81 5.20 19.64 -37.42
N LEU A 82 4.03 19.15 -36.99
CA LEU A 82 3.95 18.17 -35.92
C LEU A 82 4.02 16.74 -36.46
N LEU A 83 4.69 15.87 -35.71
CA LEU A 83 4.59 14.44 -35.90
C LEU A 83 3.13 13.99 -35.68
N ARG A 84 2.67 12.98 -36.41
CA ARG A 84 1.35 12.40 -36.15
C ARG A 84 1.32 11.77 -34.76
N PRO A 85 0.33 12.07 -33.91
CA PRO A 85 0.22 11.45 -32.60
C PRO A 85 -0.08 9.96 -32.74
N VAL A 86 0.35 9.19 -31.75
CA VAL A 86 -0.22 7.87 -31.44
C VAL A 86 -1.20 8.02 -30.28
N PHE A 87 -2.20 7.16 -30.20
CA PHE A 87 -3.11 7.16 -29.06
C PHE A 87 -2.58 6.22 -27.98
N LEU A 88 -2.38 6.74 -26.78
CA LEU A 88 -1.93 5.97 -25.63
C LEU A 88 -2.94 6.11 -24.50
N HIS A 89 -3.24 4.98 -23.84
CA HIS A 89 -4.16 4.97 -22.72
C HIS A 89 -3.50 5.60 -21.48
N VAL A 90 -4.22 6.51 -20.83
CA VAL A 90 -3.87 7.12 -19.54
C VAL A 90 -4.96 6.72 -18.53
N PRO A 91 -4.62 6.19 -17.34
CA PRO A 91 -3.29 5.79 -16.92
C PRO A 91 -2.71 4.64 -17.75
N GLY A 92 -1.41 4.70 -18.03
CA GLY A 92 -0.69 3.65 -18.73
C GLY A 92 0.79 3.98 -18.90
N ASP A 93 1.63 2.95 -18.99
CA ASP A 93 3.04 3.13 -19.32
C ASP A 93 3.27 3.12 -20.83
N TRP A 94 4.22 3.93 -21.30
CA TRP A 94 4.59 3.99 -22.71
C TRP A 94 5.57 2.89 -23.12
N ASN A 95 5.94 1.96 -22.22
CA ASN A 95 7.08 1.06 -22.41
C ASN A 95 6.93 0.11 -23.61
N LYS A 96 5.71 -0.09 -24.10
CA LYS A 96 5.43 -0.86 -25.32
C LYS A 96 5.66 -0.06 -26.61
N LEU A 97 5.66 1.27 -26.53
CA LEU A 97 5.79 2.19 -27.66
C LEU A 97 7.20 2.80 -27.75
N GLN A 98 7.85 3.04 -26.62
CA GLN A 98 9.22 3.54 -26.55
C GLN A 98 9.92 3.03 -25.28
N ASP A 99 11.23 3.23 -25.17
CA ASP A 99 11.98 2.90 -23.97
C ASP A 99 11.37 3.54 -22.71
N ALA A 100 11.37 2.79 -21.60
CA ALA A 100 10.90 3.29 -20.31
C ALA A 100 11.63 4.59 -19.93
N LYS A 101 12.94 4.64 -20.23
CA LYS A 101 13.73 5.87 -20.17
C LYS A 101 13.47 6.68 -21.43
N GLY A 102 12.88 7.85 -21.27
CA GLY A 102 12.57 8.70 -22.39
C GLY A 102 11.78 9.94 -21.99
N ILE A 103 11.40 10.67 -23.02
CA ILE A 103 10.59 11.87 -22.94
C ILE A 103 9.37 11.69 -23.83
N GLY A 104 8.31 12.43 -23.56
CA GLY A 104 7.15 12.46 -24.44
C GLY A 104 6.14 13.51 -23.98
N THR A 105 5.25 13.88 -24.90
CA THR A 105 4.19 14.85 -24.65
C THR A 105 2.84 14.19 -24.85
N TYR A 106 1.95 14.40 -23.90
CA TYR A 106 0.54 14.01 -23.98
C TYR A 106 -0.32 15.23 -24.27
N ARG A 107 -1.40 15.02 -25.02
CA ARG A 107 -2.41 16.06 -25.27
C ARG A 107 -3.81 15.47 -25.17
N LEU A 108 -4.71 16.20 -24.51
CA LEU A 108 -6.13 15.86 -24.39
C LEU A 108 -6.99 17.10 -24.52
N LYS A 109 -7.99 17.04 -25.40
CA LYS A 109 -9.02 18.07 -25.50
C LYS A 109 -10.18 17.73 -24.56
N VAL A 110 -10.52 18.63 -23.65
CA VAL A 110 -11.59 18.43 -22.66
C VAL A 110 -12.73 19.38 -22.98
N MET A 111 -13.92 18.84 -23.25
CA MET A 111 -15.15 19.63 -23.40
C MET A 111 -15.80 19.78 -22.03
N LEU A 112 -15.94 21.02 -21.58
CA LEU A 112 -16.38 21.38 -20.24
C LEU A 112 -17.84 21.89 -20.25
N PRO A 113 -18.59 21.68 -19.16
CA PRO A 113 -19.91 22.29 -19.00
C PRO A 113 -19.85 23.83 -19.09
N PRO A 114 -20.79 24.49 -19.80
CA PRO A 114 -20.79 25.95 -19.94
C PRO A 114 -21.07 26.71 -18.65
N GLU A 115 -21.71 26.06 -17.68
CA GLU A 115 -22.16 26.68 -16.42
C GLU A 115 -21.05 26.90 -15.40
N ARG A 116 -19.85 26.33 -15.61
CA ARG A 116 -18.73 26.35 -14.66
C ARG A 116 -17.46 26.86 -15.31
N LYS A 117 -16.75 27.72 -14.59
CA LYS A 117 -15.45 28.26 -15.01
C LYS A 117 -14.30 27.93 -14.08
N ASN A 118 -14.55 27.43 -12.87
CA ASN A 118 -13.50 27.12 -11.89
C ASN A 118 -13.39 25.60 -11.68
N TYR A 119 -12.17 25.10 -11.87
CA TYR A 119 -11.80 23.70 -11.77
C TYR A 119 -10.50 23.53 -10.99
N SER A 120 -10.28 22.34 -10.45
CA SER A 120 -8.97 21.89 -10.02
C SER A 120 -8.55 20.66 -10.80
N LEU A 121 -7.26 20.55 -11.04
CA LEU A 121 -6.61 19.38 -11.61
C LEU A 121 -5.82 18.69 -10.50
N LYS A 122 -6.06 17.39 -10.29
CA LYS A 122 -5.25 16.54 -9.42
C LYS A 122 -4.44 15.57 -10.26
N ILE A 123 -3.12 15.71 -10.21
CA ILE A 123 -2.18 14.81 -10.88
C ILE A 123 -1.57 13.93 -9.80
N LYS A 124 -1.84 12.63 -9.85
CA LYS A 124 -1.32 11.65 -8.89
C LYS A 124 -0.02 11.02 -9.39
N TRP A 125 0.85 10.74 -8.43
CA TRP A 125 1.98 9.81 -8.51
C TRP A 125 2.89 9.94 -9.72
N VAL A 126 3.28 11.18 -10.03
CA VAL A 126 4.29 11.45 -11.05
C VAL A 126 5.66 11.09 -10.47
N ARG A 127 6.04 9.81 -10.55
CA ARG A 127 7.39 9.31 -10.20
C ARG A 127 8.47 9.70 -11.22
N THR A 128 8.14 10.69 -12.04
CA THR A 128 8.85 11.22 -13.20
C THR A 128 8.79 12.75 -13.11
N ILE A 129 9.44 13.46 -14.01
CA ILE A 129 9.29 14.91 -14.09
C ILE A 129 8.10 15.19 -15.01
N CYS A 130 7.23 16.12 -14.62
CA CYS A 130 6.06 16.47 -15.43
C CYS A 130 5.81 17.98 -15.41
N LYS A 131 5.47 18.53 -16.57
CA LYS A 131 4.88 19.86 -16.69
C LYS A 131 3.53 19.73 -17.36
N VAL A 132 2.51 20.36 -16.78
CA VAL A 132 1.14 20.31 -17.29
C VAL A 132 0.61 21.71 -17.49
N TRP A 133 0.07 21.96 -18.68
CA TRP A 133 -0.62 23.17 -19.06
C TRP A 133 -2.09 22.89 -19.31
N ALA A 134 -2.92 23.86 -18.97
CA ALA A 134 -4.28 23.99 -19.50
C ALA A 134 -4.28 25.19 -20.44
N ASP A 135 -4.55 24.92 -21.71
CA ASP A 135 -4.34 25.85 -22.81
C ASP A 135 -2.90 26.38 -22.73
N ASN A 136 -2.72 27.70 -22.57
CA ASN A 136 -1.40 28.33 -22.47
C ASN A 136 -0.95 28.57 -21.01
N ASN A 137 -1.75 28.19 -20.01
CA ASN A 137 -1.46 28.41 -18.59
C ASN A 137 -0.76 27.19 -17.97
N LEU A 138 0.45 27.38 -17.45
CA LEU A 138 1.18 26.34 -16.72
C LEU A 138 0.47 26.07 -15.38
N LEU A 139 -0.08 24.86 -15.22
CA LEU A 139 -0.80 24.45 -14.01
C LEU A 139 0.12 23.78 -12.99
N ALA A 140 1.00 22.88 -13.44
CA ALA A 140 1.83 22.10 -12.54
C ALA A 140 3.21 21.88 -13.13
N GLU A 141 4.22 21.96 -12.27
CA GLU A 141 5.59 21.57 -12.57
C GLU A 141 6.12 20.71 -11.42
N ILE A 142 6.27 19.42 -11.68
CA ILE A 142 6.80 18.43 -10.74
C ILE A 142 8.22 18.09 -11.18
N GLY A 143 9.21 18.59 -10.45
CA GLY A 143 10.62 18.53 -10.86
C GLY A 143 10.99 19.63 -11.85
N GLU A 144 12.27 19.74 -12.19
CA GLU A 144 12.80 20.79 -13.08
C GLU A 144 13.33 20.17 -14.37
N ILE A 145 12.80 20.60 -15.52
CA ILE A 145 13.27 20.24 -16.86
C ILE A 145 14.35 21.24 -17.28
N LYS A 146 15.61 20.97 -16.90
CA LYS A 146 16.78 21.76 -17.34
C LYS A 146 17.49 21.15 -18.54
N ASP A 147 17.71 19.84 -18.52
CA ASP A 147 18.35 19.04 -19.58
C ASP A 147 17.81 17.60 -19.46
N PRO A 148 17.30 16.93 -20.50
CA PRO A 148 16.78 15.57 -20.43
C PRO A 148 17.78 14.57 -19.80
N VAL A 149 19.08 14.71 -20.09
CA VAL A 149 20.11 13.77 -19.61
C VAL A 149 20.57 14.07 -18.18
N GLN A 150 20.48 15.34 -17.76
CA GLN A 150 20.83 15.79 -16.39
C GLN A 150 19.60 16.12 -15.53
N SER A 151 18.41 15.73 -15.98
CA SER A 151 17.15 16.17 -15.40
C SER A 151 17.08 15.82 -13.91
N SER A 152 16.63 16.82 -13.13
CA SER A 152 16.57 16.75 -11.68
C SER A 152 15.68 15.59 -11.21
N LEU A 153 15.89 15.11 -9.98
CA LEU A 153 14.99 14.09 -9.43
C LEU A 153 13.56 14.67 -9.32
N PRO A 154 12.51 13.83 -9.49
CA PRO A 154 11.14 14.27 -9.24
C PRO A 154 11.03 14.94 -7.87
N LYS A 155 10.39 16.12 -7.80
CA LYS A 155 10.30 16.89 -6.55
C LYS A 155 9.06 16.56 -5.70
N GLY A 156 8.04 15.92 -6.27
CA GLY A 156 6.82 15.59 -5.55
C GLY A 156 6.06 14.43 -6.20
N ASN A 157 5.15 13.82 -5.45
CA ASN A 157 4.32 12.73 -5.93
C ASN A 157 2.90 13.18 -6.31
N ILE A 158 2.44 14.35 -5.88
CA ILE A 158 1.04 14.79 -6.11
C ILE A 158 1.05 16.29 -6.34
N ALA A 159 0.32 16.75 -7.36
CA ALA A 159 0.02 18.17 -7.56
C ALA A 159 -1.51 18.37 -7.61
N ILE A 160 -1.98 19.38 -6.90
CA ILE A 160 -3.36 19.88 -6.98
C ILE A 160 -3.26 21.35 -7.35
N THR A 161 -3.84 21.73 -8.49
CA THR A 161 -3.82 23.12 -8.97
C THR A 161 -5.22 23.57 -9.34
N ASP A 162 -5.62 24.72 -8.83
CA ASP A 162 -6.87 25.39 -9.17
C ASP A 162 -6.66 26.31 -10.38
N PHE A 163 -7.64 26.35 -11.29
CA PHE A 163 -7.57 27.17 -12.49
C PHE A 163 -8.96 27.58 -12.97
N ASN A 164 -9.00 28.64 -13.76
CA ASN A 164 -10.21 29.11 -14.42
C ASN A 164 -10.14 28.83 -15.93
N THR A 165 -11.30 28.54 -16.52
CA THR A 165 -11.46 28.35 -17.97
C THR A 165 -12.29 29.49 -18.56
N GLU A 166 -11.87 29.99 -19.71
CA GLU A 166 -12.56 31.09 -20.40
C GLU A 166 -13.69 30.58 -21.32
N GLY A 167 -13.60 29.31 -21.76
CA GLY A 167 -14.57 28.68 -22.66
C GLY A 167 -15.02 27.28 -22.22
N THR A 168 -15.75 26.62 -23.11
CA THR A 168 -16.28 25.26 -22.95
C THR A 168 -15.34 24.17 -23.47
N VAL A 169 -14.16 24.56 -23.95
CA VAL A 169 -13.15 23.65 -24.46
C VAL A 169 -11.82 24.09 -23.88
N MET A 170 -11.09 23.13 -23.31
CA MET A 170 -9.75 23.32 -22.78
C MET A 170 -8.84 22.23 -23.35
N THR A 171 -7.58 22.56 -23.62
CA THR A 171 -6.56 21.59 -24.03
C THR A 171 -5.59 21.35 -22.89
N LEU A 172 -5.49 20.12 -22.41
CA LEU A 172 -4.42 19.72 -21.52
C LEU A 172 -3.20 19.29 -22.35
N THR A 173 -2.04 19.86 -22.04
CA THR A 173 -0.74 19.43 -22.57
C THR A 173 0.12 18.99 -21.41
N ALA A 174 0.66 17.78 -21.44
CA ALA A 174 1.51 17.25 -20.37
C ALA A 174 2.83 16.73 -20.93
N GLN A 175 3.92 17.40 -20.60
CA GLN A 175 5.28 16.92 -20.86
C GLN A 175 5.70 15.97 -19.75
N VAL A 176 6.22 14.80 -20.11
CA VAL A 176 6.71 13.81 -19.15
C VAL A 176 8.14 13.42 -19.51
N VAL A 177 9.02 13.48 -18.52
CA VAL A 177 10.42 13.09 -18.63
C VAL A 177 10.71 12.00 -17.60
N ASN A 178 11.06 10.81 -18.07
CA ASN A 178 11.41 9.68 -17.22
C ASN A 178 12.82 9.18 -17.48
N PHE A 179 13.73 9.37 -16.52
CA PHE A 179 15.05 8.72 -16.52
C PHE A 179 15.31 7.93 -15.24
N GLN A 180 14.35 7.91 -14.30
CA GLN A 180 14.52 7.41 -12.94
C GLN A 180 13.58 6.25 -12.60
N ASP A 181 12.47 6.08 -13.31
CA ASP A 181 11.49 5.01 -13.09
C ASP A 181 11.54 3.96 -14.22
N ARG A 182 11.14 2.74 -13.89
CA ARG A 182 11.01 1.62 -14.84
C ARG A 182 9.74 1.69 -15.67
N ARG A 183 8.76 2.50 -15.26
CA ARG A 183 7.55 2.80 -16.04
C ARG A 183 7.57 4.27 -16.42
N GLY A 184 7.64 4.53 -17.72
CA GLY A 184 7.53 5.89 -18.25
C GLY A 184 6.10 6.24 -18.62
N GLY A 185 5.76 7.53 -18.56
CA GLY A 185 4.44 8.04 -18.93
C GLY A 185 3.55 8.40 -17.75
N LEU A 186 2.31 8.79 -18.07
CA LEU A 186 1.26 9.08 -17.10
C LEU A 186 0.67 7.77 -16.57
N CYS A 187 1.36 7.14 -15.62
CA CYS A 187 1.01 5.82 -15.08
C CYS A 187 -0.15 5.84 -14.06
N TYR A 188 -0.70 7.02 -13.77
CA TYR A 188 -1.74 7.23 -12.76
C TYR A 188 -2.80 8.20 -13.29
N PRO A 189 -4.05 8.10 -12.81
CA PRO A 189 -5.14 8.96 -13.27
C PRO A 189 -4.83 10.44 -13.09
N VAL A 190 -5.25 11.22 -14.07
CA VAL A 190 -5.34 12.69 -13.99
C VAL A 190 -6.80 13.03 -13.75
N SER A 191 -7.11 13.63 -12.61
CA SER A 191 -8.49 13.92 -12.21
C SER A 191 -8.80 15.41 -12.35
N ILE A 192 -10.00 15.73 -12.83
CA ILE A 192 -10.53 17.10 -12.91
C ILE A 192 -11.85 17.18 -12.15
N GLY A 193 -12.12 18.33 -11.54
CA GLY A 193 -13.41 18.56 -10.91
C GLY A 193 -13.50 19.92 -10.23
N PRO A 194 -14.61 20.18 -9.51
CA PRO A 194 -14.72 21.33 -8.63
C PRO A 194 -13.60 21.36 -7.59
N PRO A 195 -13.01 22.53 -7.26
CA PRO A 195 -12.05 22.63 -6.17
C PRO A 195 -12.59 22.06 -4.86
N SER A 196 -13.82 22.43 -4.49
CA SER A 196 -14.48 21.92 -3.29
C SER A 196 -14.59 20.39 -3.27
N ALA A 197 -14.84 19.74 -4.41
CA ALA A 197 -14.92 18.29 -4.50
C ALA A 197 -13.54 17.64 -4.35
N ILE A 198 -12.51 18.16 -5.05
CA ILE A 198 -11.14 17.65 -4.99
C ILE A 198 -10.57 17.79 -3.58
N TYR A 199 -10.68 18.97 -2.95
CA TYR A 199 -10.18 19.16 -1.59
C TYR A 199 -10.99 18.37 -0.55
N SER A 200 -12.30 18.22 -0.70
CA SER A 200 -13.10 17.38 0.21
C SER A 200 -12.69 15.91 0.13
N ALA A 201 -12.46 15.38 -1.08
CA ALA A 201 -11.96 14.02 -1.25
C ALA A 201 -10.54 13.87 -0.69
N GLU A 202 -9.69 14.88 -0.82
CA GLU A 202 -8.34 14.91 -0.25
C GLU A 202 -8.36 14.91 1.28
N ILE A 203 -9.20 15.75 1.90
CA ILE A 203 -9.40 15.77 3.36
C ILE A 203 -9.93 14.43 3.86
N PHE A 204 -10.90 13.84 3.16
CA PHE A 204 -11.44 12.55 3.53
C PHE A 204 -10.40 11.43 3.42
N ASN A 205 -9.59 11.42 2.36
CA ASN A 205 -8.48 10.48 2.21
C ASN A 205 -7.41 10.66 3.30
N THR A 206 -7.08 11.91 3.64
CA THR A 206 -6.17 12.26 4.72
C THR A 206 -6.70 11.77 6.07
N PHE A 207 -7.99 11.95 6.33
CA PHE A 207 -8.66 11.50 7.55
C PHE A 207 -8.61 9.97 7.70
N LEU A 208 -8.97 9.22 6.65
CA LEU A 208 -8.90 7.75 6.67
C LEU A 208 -7.48 7.24 6.92
N ASN A 209 -6.49 7.79 6.22
CA ASN A 209 -5.09 7.43 6.43
C ASN A 209 -4.62 7.80 7.84
N SER A 210 -5.07 8.92 8.41
CA SER A 210 -4.73 9.35 9.78
C SER A 210 -5.29 8.39 10.83
N ILE A 211 -6.52 7.87 10.65
CA ILE A 211 -7.09 6.84 11.52
C ILE A 211 -6.21 5.60 11.52
N VAL A 212 -5.81 5.13 10.34
CA VAL A 212 -4.93 3.97 10.19
C VAL A 212 -3.59 4.19 10.89
N LEU A 213 -2.94 5.34 10.65
CA LEU A 213 -1.67 5.69 11.28
C LEU A 213 -1.79 5.73 12.81
N GLY A 214 -2.87 6.33 13.34
CA GLY A 214 -3.15 6.36 14.77
C GLY A 214 -3.35 4.96 15.37
N ALA A 215 -4.12 4.10 14.69
CA ALA A 215 -4.31 2.71 15.11
C ALA A 215 -2.99 1.93 15.13
N LEU A 216 -2.14 2.09 14.12
CA LEU A 216 -0.80 1.49 14.08
C LEU A 216 0.08 1.99 15.22
N ALA A 217 0.07 3.29 15.51
CA ALA A 217 0.83 3.86 16.62
C ALA A 217 0.44 3.21 17.97
N ILE A 218 -0.86 3.02 18.22
CA ILE A 218 -1.36 2.34 19.42
C ILE A 218 -0.84 0.89 19.47
N VAL A 219 -0.92 0.15 18.36
CA VAL A 219 -0.42 -1.24 18.28
C VAL A 219 1.09 -1.30 18.56
N ILE A 220 1.87 -0.38 17.98
CA ILE A 220 3.31 -0.29 18.18
C ILE A 220 3.63 -0.07 19.66
N ILE A 221 3.01 0.93 20.29
CA ILE A 221 3.22 1.27 21.70
C ILE A 221 2.81 0.10 22.60
N PHE A 222 1.66 -0.53 22.33
CA PHE A 222 1.17 -1.67 23.09
C PHE A 222 2.15 -2.84 23.09
N HIS A 223 2.56 -3.31 21.91
CA HIS A 223 3.47 -4.45 21.81
C HIS A 223 4.90 -4.13 22.26
N LEU A 224 5.37 -2.90 22.02
CA LEU A 224 6.67 -2.48 22.52
C LEU A 224 6.68 -2.46 24.05
N THR A 225 5.61 -1.95 24.68
CA THR A 225 5.46 -1.94 26.15
C THR A 225 5.48 -3.37 26.71
N ILE A 226 4.73 -4.29 26.10
CA ILE A 226 4.75 -5.71 26.51
C ILE A 226 6.17 -6.29 26.38
N HIS A 227 6.90 -5.98 25.31
CA HIS A 227 8.27 -6.45 25.17
C HIS A 227 9.21 -5.88 26.25
N LEU A 228 9.08 -4.60 26.58
CA LEU A 228 9.92 -3.94 27.59
C LEU A 228 9.69 -4.54 28.99
N TYR A 229 8.44 -4.79 29.38
CA TYR A 229 8.09 -5.41 30.66
C TYR A 229 8.32 -6.93 30.69
N PHE A 230 8.03 -7.62 29.59
CA PHE A 230 8.16 -9.08 29.46
C PHE A 230 9.16 -9.43 28.36
N ARG A 231 10.46 -9.20 28.63
CA ARG A 231 11.55 -9.44 27.66
C ARG A 231 11.59 -10.85 27.08
N LYS A 232 11.08 -11.86 27.81
CA LYS A 232 10.92 -13.25 27.33
C LYS A 232 9.95 -13.37 26.15
N ALA A 233 8.97 -12.47 26.03
CA ALA A 233 8.00 -12.43 24.94
C ALA A 233 8.54 -11.69 23.70
N SER A 234 9.67 -12.14 23.17
CA SER A 234 10.42 -11.48 22.09
C SER A 234 9.68 -11.33 20.76
N SER A 235 8.61 -12.10 20.52
CA SER A 235 7.73 -11.92 19.36
C SER A 235 7.03 -10.56 19.35
N ASN A 236 6.75 -9.97 20.52
CA ASN A 236 6.14 -8.64 20.64
C ASN A 236 7.02 -7.51 20.07
N LEU A 237 8.34 -7.65 20.14
CA LEU A 237 9.25 -6.70 19.49
C LEU A 237 9.12 -6.77 17.97
N TYR A 238 9.01 -7.96 17.39
CA TYR A 238 8.96 -8.10 15.94
C TYR A 238 7.65 -7.60 15.37
N ILE A 239 6.50 -7.84 16.03
CA ILE A 239 5.22 -7.29 15.58
C ILE A 239 5.19 -5.76 15.66
N SER A 240 5.76 -5.14 16.72
CA SER A 240 5.84 -3.68 16.79
C SER A 240 6.74 -3.10 15.71
N LEU A 241 7.87 -3.75 15.41
CA LEU A 241 8.75 -3.36 14.30
C LEU A 241 8.09 -3.56 12.92
N ILE A 242 7.31 -4.62 12.70
CA ILE A 242 6.53 -4.80 11.48
C ILE A 242 5.53 -3.64 11.33
N CYS A 243 4.75 -3.35 12.38
CA CYS A 243 3.77 -2.26 12.35
C CYS A 243 4.44 -0.90 12.10
N LEU A 244 5.62 -0.67 12.69
CA LEU A 244 6.41 0.53 12.45
C LEU A 244 6.83 0.65 10.97
N MET A 245 7.31 -0.44 10.36
CA MET A 245 7.69 -0.42 8.95
C MET A 245 6.48 -0.24 8.02
N VAL A 246 5.32 -0.82 8.35
CA VAL A 246 4.07 -0.56 7.63
C VAL A 246 3.65 0.90 7.77
N MET A 247 3.77 1.49 8.95
CA MET A 247 3.48 2.91 9.19
C MET A 247 4.38 3.81 8.34
N VAL A 248 5.70 3.56 8.33
CA VAL A 248 6.66 4.26 7.45
C VAL A 248 6.25 4.12 5.97
N ARG A 249 5.84 2.92 5.57
CA ARG A 249 5.40 2.63 4.20
C ARG A 249 4.16 3.45 3.79
N ILE A 250 3.19 3.64 4.69
CA ILE A 250 2.01 4.47 4.45
C ILE A 250 2.41 5.94 4.22
N PHE A 251 3.36 6.47 4.98
CA PHE A 251 3.85 7.84 4.77
C PHE A 251 4.50 8.01 3.39
N VAL A 252 5.43 7.12 3.02
CA VAL A 252 6.22 7.27 1.78
C VAL A 252 5.46 6.87 0.50
N LEU A 253 4.37 6.10 0.63
CA LEU A 253 3.46 5.72 -0.45
C LEU A 253 2.09 6.39 -0.30
N SER A 254 1.97 7.50 0.42
CA SER A 254 0.67 8.14 0.57
C SER A 254 0.21 8.75 -0.76
N ASP A 255 -1.05 8.53 -1.13
CA ASP A 255 -1.74 9.26 -2.19
C ASP A 255 -2.51 10.50 -1.65
N SER A 256 -2.34 10.78 -0.36
CA SER A 256 -2.75 12.03 0.28
C SER A 256 -1.62 13.06 0.16
N PHE A 257 -1.94 14.22 -0.40
CA PHE A 257 -1.08 15.38 -0.49
C PHE A 257 -0.60 15.82 0.90
N PHE A 258 -1.51 15.91 1.88
CA PHE A 258 -1.19 16.38 3.23
C PHE A 258 -0.28 15.41 4.01
N ILE A 259 -0.43 14.10 3.82
CA ILE A 259 0.45 13.13 4.48
C ILE A 259 1.80 13.09 3.78
N PHE A 260 1.80 13.16 2.44
CA PHE A 260 3.04 13.14 1.67
C PHE A 260 3.91 14.39 1.92
N SER A 261 3.31 15.56 2.13
CA SER A 261 4.04 16.80 2.42
C SER A 261 4.88 16.74 3.71
N ILE A 262 4.56 15.82 4.64
CA ILE A 262 5.36 15.57 5.85
C ILE A 262 6.72 14.94 5.50
N VAL A 263 6.76 14.07 4.48
CA VAL A 263 7.98 13.35 4.06
C VAL A 263 8.68 13.97 2.86
N GLU A 264 8.00 14.83 2.10
CA GLU A 264 8.54 15.54 0.94
C GLU A 264 9.89 16.23 1.20
N PRO A 265 10.13 16.91 2.36
CA PRO A 265 11.42 17.53 2.66
C PRO A 265 12.61 16.55 2.72
N LEU A 266 12.38 15.25 2.92
CA LEU A 266 13.45 14.24 2.91
C LEU A 266 14.08 14.07 1.51
N GLY A 267 13.37 14.50 0.47
CA GLY A 267 13.80 14.39 -0.91
C GLY A 267 13.61 12.99 -1.50
N TYR A 268 13.48 12.96 -2.82
CA TYR A 268 13.13 11.76 -3.59
C TYR A 268 14.01 10.54 -3.32
N ARG A 269 15.34 10.72 -3.19
CA ARG A 269 16.25 9.58 -2.94
C ARG A 269 15.94 8.89 -1.62
N MET A 270 15.69 9.67 -0.57
CA MET A 270 15.43 9.14 0.77
C MET A 270 14.06 8.47 0.83
N ILE A 271 13.05 9.07 0.18
CA ILE A 271 11.70 8.51 0.08
C ILE A 271 11.72 7.14 -0.62
N ILE A 272 12.41 7.01 -1.77
CA ILE A 272 12.52 5.70 -2.45
C ILE A 272 13.30 4.70 -1.60
N LYS A 273 14.39 5.10 -0.95
CA LYS A 273 15.13 4.20 -0.04
C LYS A 273 14.24 3.74 1.11
N ALA A 274 13.48 4.64 1.73
CA ALA A 274 12.54 4.31 2.80
C ALA A 274 11.40 3.38 2.31
N GLU A 275 10.89 3.57 1.09
CA GLU A 275 9.92 2.65 0.46
C GLU A 275 10.46 1.21 0.39
N PHE A 276 11.70 1.03 -0.09
CA PHE A 276 12.29 -0.30 -0.26
C PHE A 276 12.83 -0.89 1.04
N VAL A 277 13.40 -0.07 1.94
CA VAL A 277 13.85 -0.49 3.27
C VAL A 277 12.67 -0.98 4.11
N SER A 278 11.58 -0.19 4.16
CA SER A 278 10.37 -0.61 4.87
C SER A 278 9.79 -1.90 4.28
N PHE A 279 9.78 -2.02 2.94
CA PHE A 279 9.33 -3.23 2.26
C PHE A 279 10.12 -4.48 2.68
N LEU A 280 11.45 -4.43 2.65
CA LEU A 280 12.31 -5.56 3.03
C LEU A 280 12.26 -5.86 4.53
N LEU A 281 12.26 -4.83 5.38
CA LEU A 281 12.27 -5.00 6.83
C LEU A 281 10.97 -5.64 7.35
N VAL A 282 9.81 -5.34 6.75
CA VAL A 282 8.55 -6.03 7.06
C VAL A 282 8.74 -7.55 7.00
N PHE A 283 9.32 -8.07 5.91
CA PHE A 283 9.47 -9.51 5.71
C PHE A 283 10.60 -10.13 6.53
N ILE A 284 11.68 -9.38 6.77
CA ILE A 284 12.74 -9.82 7.71
C ILE A 284 12.18 -9.96 9.13
N PHE A 285 11.40 -8.99 9.59
CA PHE A 285 10.75 -9.05 10.89
C PHE A 285 9.64 -10.10 10.94
N PHE A 286 8.89 -10.33 9.86
CA PHE A 286 7.93 -11.44 9.76
C PHE A 286 8.60 -12.80 9.95
N LEU A 287 9.73 -13.03 9.27
CA LEU A 287 10.52 -14.25 9.43
C LEU A 287 10.93 -14.45 10.90
N ARG A 288 11.44 -13.39 11.55
CA ARG A 288 11.80 -13.42 12.97
C ARG A 288 10.59 -13.65 13.89
N PHE A 289 9.48 -12.98 13.60
CA PHE A 289 8.24 -13.05 14.36
C PHE A 289 7.73 -14.49 14.44
N PHE A 290 7.53 -15.16 13.30
CA PHE A 290 6.94 -16.51 13.30
C PHE A 290 7.87 -17.59 13.86
N VAL A 291 9.18 -17.48 13.63
CA VAL A 291 10.15 -18.40 14.25
C VAL A 291 10.14 -18.28 15.77
N LYS A 292 10.05 -17.04 16.30
CA LYS A 292 9.98 -16.80 17.74
C LYS A 292 8.62 -17.11 18.35
N LEU A 293 7.54 -16.87 17.62
CA LEU A 293 6.17 -17.11 18.11
C LEU A 293 5.93 -18.60 18.38
N TYR A 294 6.37 -19.47 17.47
CA TYR A 294 6.14 -20.91 17.58
C TYR A 294 7.30 -21.71 18.13
N TYR A 295 8.43 -21.06 18.45
CA TYR A 295 9.68 -21.75 18.79
C TYR A 295 10.01 -22.86 17.79
N ALA A 296 9.71 -22.59 16.51
CA ALA A 296 9.65 -23.64 15.50
C ALA A 296 11.03 -24.27 15.31
N GLU A 297 11.08 -25.59 15.25
CA GLU A 297 12.24 -26.32 14.74
C GLU A 297 12.39 -25.98 13.26
N VAL A 298 13.24 -25.00 12.99
CA VAL A 298 13.54 -24.53 11.65
C VAL A 298 14.86 -25.08 11.17
N ASN A 299 14.94 -25.37 9.87
CA ASN A 299 16.24 -25.62 9.25
C ASN A 299 17.11 -24.37 9.42
N SER A 300 18.08 -24.47 10.33
CA SER A 300 18.90 -23.33 10.75
C SER A 300 19.76 -22.76 9.62
N ARG A 301 20.12 -23.57 8.62
CA ARG A 301 20.89 -23.14 7.45
C ARG A 301 20.03 -22.29 6.52
N THR A 302 18.83 -22.77 6.16
CA THR A 302 17.89 -22.01 5.31
C THR A 302 17.46 -20.72 5.98
N TYR A 303 17.14 -20.77 7.28
CA TYR A 303 16.79 -19.60 8.06
C TYR A 303 17.89 -18.52 8.05
N ARG A 304 19.14 -18.92 8.34
CA ARG A 304 20.29 -17.99 8.32
C ARG A 304 20.54 -17.44 6.93
N PHE A 305 20.44 -18.27 5.89
CA PHE A 305 20.58 -17.83 4.51
C PHE A 305 19.57 -16.74 4.15
N LEU A 306 18.28 -16.97 4.42
CA LEU A 306 17.23 -15.98 4.13
C LEU A 306 17.46 -14.68 4.90
N LEU A 307 17.86 -14.78 6.17
CA LEU A 307 18.16 -13.61 6.99
C LEU A 307 19.35 -12.81 6.45
N TYR A 308 20.47 -13.46 6.15
CA TYR A 308 21.65 -12.79 5.60
C TYR A 308 21.41 -12.23 4.21
N PHE A 309 20.65 -12.93 3.37
CA PHE A 309 20.22 -12.41 2.07
C PHE A 309 19.37 -11.14 2.25
N GLY A 310 18.40 -11.15 3.18
CA GLY A 310 17.61 -9.98 3.51
C GLY A 310 18.46 -8.80 3.99
N ILE A 311 19.41 -9.05 4.90
CA ILE A 311 20.34 -8.01 5.40
C ILE A 311 21.22 -7.47 4.26
N SER A 312 21.75 -8.34 3.39
CA SER A 312 22.55 -7.91 2.24
C SER A 312 21.73 -7.07 1.25
N SER A 313 20.45 -7.41 1.07
CA SER A 313 19.51 -6.63 0.25
C SER A 313 19.27 -5.23 0.83
N LEU A 314 19.19 -5.11 2.17
CA LEU A 314 19.10 -3.80 2.82
C LEU A 314 20.35 -2.96 2.60
N VAL A 315 21.55 -3.56 2.74
CA VAL A 315 22.82 -2.89 2.47
C VAL A 315 22.86 -2.40 1.01
N TYR A 316 22.41 -3.24 0.08
CA TYR A 316 22.29 -2.85 -1.33
C TYR A 316 21.35 -1.66 -1.52
N VAL A 317 20.15 -1.66 -0.93
CA VAL A 317 19.19 -0.54 -1.04
C VAL A 317 19.78 0.76 -0.47
N ILE A 318 20.53 0.68 0.63
CA ILE A 318 21.14 1.86 1.24
C ILE A 318 22.31 2.39 0.39
N ALA A 319 23.12 1.51 -0.21
CA ALA A 319 24.32 1.91 -0.97
C ALA A 319 24.02 2.28 -2.43
N ALA A 320 23.08 1.60 -3.08
CA ALA A 320 22.86 1.72 -4.51
C ALA A 320 22.16 3.04 -4.92
N PRO A 321 22.41 3.54 -6.14
CA PRO A 321 21.59 4.59 -6.75
C PRO A 321 20.13 4.14 -6.98
N VAL A 322 19.19 5.09 -6.92
CA VAL A 322 17.72 4.85 -6.99
C VAL A 322 17.31 4.00 -8.20
N TYR A 323 17.90 4.26 -9.36
CA TYR A 323 17.60 3.50 -10.58
C TYR A 323 17.84 1.99 -10.40
N TYR A 324 19.01 1.61 -9.87
CA TYR A 324 19.35 0.20 -9.66
C TYR A 324 18.47 -0.45 -8.58
N ILE A 325 18.10 0.30 -7.53
CA ILE A 325 17.14 -0.17 -6.51
C ILE A 325 15.81 -0.56 -7.16
N LYS A 326 15.26 0.30 -8.02
CA LYS A 326 13.99 0.05 -8.70
C LYS A 326 14.07 -1.11 -9.69
N SER A 327 15.18 -1.24 -10.42
CA SER A 327 15.41 -2.38 -11.31
C SER A 327 15.56 -3.71 -10.57
N ALA A 328 16.03 -3.70 -9.32
CA ALA A 328 16.13 -4.88 -8.46
C ALA A 328 14.79 -5.33 -7.82
N LEU A 329 13.70 -4.58 -8.02
CA LEU A 329 12.39 -4.89 -7.42
C LEU A 329 11.92 -6.34 -7.68
N PRO A 330 12.03 -6.93 -8.88
CA PRO A 330 11.64 -8.33 -9.10
C PRO A 330 12.42 -9.31 -8.22
N ILE A 331 13.71 -9.05 -7.97
CA ILE A 331 14.55 -9.88 -7.09
C ILE A 331 14.03 -9.80 -5.65
N PHE A 332 13.66 -8.62 -5.18
CA PHE A 332 13.08 -8.45 -3.84
C PHE A 332 11.71 -9.12 -3.71
N GLN A 333 10.88 -9.06 -4.77
CA GLN A 333 9.59 -9.77 -4.80
C GLN A 333 9.78 -11.28 -4.72
N ILE A 334 10.72 -11.85 -5.49
CA ILE A 334 11.06 -13.28 -5.43
C ILE A 334 11.55 -13.66 -4.03
N TYR A 335 12.45 -12.86 -3.44
CA TYR A 335 12.92 -13.07 -2.07
C TYR A 335 11.75 -13.11 -1.07
N ILE A 336 10.83 -12.16 -1.15
CA ILE A 336 9.65 -12.08 -0.28
C ILE A 336 8.73 -13.31 -0.47
N MET A 337 8.55 -13.76 -1.72
CA MET A 337 7.79 -14.99 -1.99
C MET A 337 8.45 -16.21 -1.33
N ILE A 338 9.78 -16.35 -1.46
CA ILE A 338 10.53 -17.45 -0.84
C ILE A 338 10.44 -17.39 0.69
N VAL A 339 10.60 -16.20 1.30
CA VAL A 339 10.46 -16.03 2.75
C VAL A 339 9.06 -16.41 3.22
N THR A 340 8.02 -15.96 2.49
CA THR A 340 6.62 -16.25 2.83
C THR A 340 6.33 -17.75 2.73
N LEU A 341 6.76 -18.41 1.64
CA LEU A 341 6.64 -19.85 1.47
C LEU A 341 7.38 -20.63 2.55
N TYR A 342 8.59 -20.20 2.91
CA TYR A 342 9.37 -20.81 3.98
C TYR A 342 8.65 -20.73 5.33
N VAL A 343 8.08 -19.57 5.67
CA VAL A 343 7.31 -19.37 6.90
C VAL A 343 6.08 -20.28 6.93
N ILE A 344 5.33 -20.36 5.81
CA ILE A 344 4.14 -21.21 5.67
C ILE A 344 4.51 -22.70 5.81
N ALA A 345 5.50 -23.16 5.03
CA ALA A 345 5.87 -24.58 4.95
C ALA A 345 6.63 -25.10 6.19
N GLY A 346 7.36 -24.23 6.89
CA GLY A 346 8.11 -24.57 8.09
C GLY A 346 7.36 -24.22 9.37
N PRO A 347 7.62 -23.06 10.00
CA PRO A 347 7.05 -22.68 11.29
C PRO A 347 5.54 -22.85 11.41
N MET A 348 4.77 -22.41 10.41
CA MET A 348 3.32 -22.42 10.49
C MET A 348 2.75 -23.84 10.34
N LEU A 349 3.22 -24.60 9.35
CA LEU A 349 2.75 -25.96 9.16
C LEU A 349 3.12 -26.85 10.36
N SER A 350 4.31 -26.69 10.93
CA SER A 350 4.70 -27.36 12.17
C SER A 350 3.79 -26.99 13.34
N ALA A 351 3.45 -25.71 13.50
CA ALA A 351 2.52 -25.24 14.54
C ALA A 351 1.09 -25.78 14.35
N VAL A 352 0.61 -25.87 13.11
CA VAL A 352 -0.69 -26.48 12.78
C VAL A 352 -0.69 -27.98 13.08
N LYS A 353 0.35 -28.72 12.67
CA LYS A 353 0.52 -30.15 12.98
C LYS A 353 0.62 -30.41 14.47
N GLY A 354 1.33 -29.54 15.20
CA GLY A 354 1.41 -29.53 16.65
C GLY A 354 0.13 -29.06 17.36
N LYS A 355 -0.93 -28.76 16.61
CA LYS A 355 -2.23 -28.28 17.11
C LYS A 355 -2.11 -27.06 18.04
N MET A 356 -1.12 -26.20 17.77
CA MET A 356 -0.93 -24.97 18.53
C MET A 356 -2.12 -24.03 18.30
N LYS A 357 -2.65 -23.46 19.38
CA LYS A 357 -3.80 -22.57 19.30
C LYS A 357 -3.50 -21.33 18.44
N GLY A 358 -4.47 -20.97 17.60
CA GLY A 358 -4.34 -19.87 16.65
C GLY A 358 -3.47 -20.15 15.42
N ALA A 359 -2.72 -21.26 15.37
CA ALA A 359 -1.84 -21.57 14.24
C ALA A 359 -2.58 -21.71 12.91
N MET A 360 -3.75 -22.35 12.92
CA MET A 360 -4.59 -22.49 11.72
C MET A 360 -5.08 -21.13 11.21
N ILE A 361 -5.40 -20.19 12.11
CA ILE A 361 -5.87 -18.86 11.73
C ILE A 361 -4.75 -18.10 11.02
N TYR A 362 -3.54 -18.05 11.62
CA TYR A 362 -2.41 -17.43 10.92
C TYR A 362 -2.12 -18.12 9.59
N PHE A 363 -2.13 -19.46 9.55
CA PHE A 363 -1.82 -20.23 8.34
C PHE A 363 -2.74 -19.85 7.18
N LEU A 364 -4.05 -19.77 7.43
CA LEU A 364 -5.03 -19.35 6.43
C LEU A 364 -4.83 -17.88 6.01
N ILE A 365 -4.58 -16.97 6.96
CA ILE A 365 -4.28 -15.57 6.65
C ILE A 365 -3.04 -15.46 5.76
N MET A 366 -1.97 -16.19 6.07
CA MET A 366 -0.71 -16.12 5.32
C MET A 366 -0.81 -16.75 3.93
N ILE A 367 -1.57 -17.83 3.75
CA ILE A 367 -1.86 -18.38 2.41
C ILE A 367 -2.65 -17.37 1.58
N THR A 368 -3.71 -16.79 2.14
CA THR A 368 -4.50 -15.77 1.43
C THR A 368 -3.67 -14.52 1.11
N ALA A 369 -2.79 -14.10 2.04
CA ALA A 369 -1.86 -13.00 1.81
C ALA A 369 -0.86 -13.32 0.70
N PHE A 370 -0.38 -14.56 0.62
CA PHE A 370 0.52 -15.00 -0.45
C PHE A 370 -0.18 -15.00 -1.81
N LEU A 371 -1.42 -15.49 -1.89
CA LEU A 371 -2.21 -15.51 -3.12
C LEU A 371 -2.56 -14.10 -3.61
N THR A 372 -2.95 -13.20 -2.70
CA THR A 372 -3.21 -11.80 -3.04
C THR A 372 -1.93 -11.06 -3.47
N PHE A 373 -0.78 -11.39 -2.89
CA PHE A 373 0.50 -10.85 -3.36
C PHE A 373 0.85 -11.33 -4.78
N ILE A 374 0.60 -12.60 -5.11
CA ILE A 374 0.74 -13.12 -6.49
C ILE A 374 -0.22 -12.39 -7.44
N ASN A 375 -1.49 -12.21 -7.03
CA ASN A 375 -2.47 -11.44 -7.79
C ASN A 375 -1.95 -10.03 -8.09
N ASP A 376 -1.41 -9.33 -7.10
CA ASP A 376 -0.91 -7.97 -7.28
C ASP A 376 0.29 -7.91 -8.24
N ILE A 377 1.16 -8.93 -8.25
CA ILE A 377 2.24 -9.05 -9.24
C ILE A 377 1.66 -9.25 -10.65
N ILE A 378 0.68 -10.15 -10.81
CA ILE A 378 0.02 -10.40 -12.10
C ILE A 378 -0.69 -9.13 -12.58
N TYR A 379 -1.48 -8.49 -11.71
CA TYR A 379 -2.16 -7.23 -12.00
C TYR A 379 -1.17 -6.15 -12.39
N PHE A 380 -0.04 -6.04 -11.67
CA PHE A 380 1.01 -5.09 -12.01
C PHE A 380 1.62 -5.35 -13.40
N LEU A 381 1.83 -6.62 -13.79
CA LEU A 381 2.48 -6.99 -15.05
C LEU A 381 1.53 -6.97 -16.27
N THR A 382 0.25 -7.24 -16.05
CA THR A 382 -0.71 -7.51 -17.13
C THR A 382 -1.89 -6.55 -17.15
N SER A 383 -2.07 -5.75 -16.10
CA SER A 383 -3.27 -4.94 -15.85
C SER A 383 -4.57 -5.75 -15.79
N MET A 384 -4.47 -7.07 -15.61
CA MET A 384 -5.62 -7.98 -15.48
C MET A 384 -5.80 -8.43 -14.02
N GLY A 385 -7.06 -8.55 -13.59
CA GLY A 385 -7.43 -9.02 -12.25
C GLY A 385 -8.12 -7.96 -11.37
N PRO A 386 -8.51 -8.33 -10.14
CA PRO A 386 -9.27 -7.50 -9.19
C PRO A 386 -8.44 -6.36 -8.53
N GLY A 387 -7.45 -5.82 -9.23
CA GLY A 387 -6.59 -4.76 -8.71
C GLY A 387 -5.63 -5.19 -7.62
N SER A 388 -5.14 -4.22 -6.83
CA SER A 388 -4.20 -4.46 -5.72
C SER A 388 -4.96 -4.79 -4.43
N LEU A 389 -4.89 -6.05 -4.02
CA LEU A 389 -5.58 -6.61 -2.87
C LEU A 389 -4.64 -6.82 -1.67
N SER A 390 -3.34 -6.99 -1.91
CA SER A 390 -2.38 -7.33 -0.84
C SER A 390 -2.27 -6.26 0.24
N GLN A 391 -2.56 -5.00 -0.09
CA GLN A 391 -2.58 -3.86 0.85
C GLN A 391 -3.57 -4.06 2.01
N TYR A 392 -4.66 -4.78 1.81
CA TYR A 392 -5.68 -5.02 2.84
C TYR A 392 -5.30 -6.17 3.79
N MET A 393 -4.44 -7.07 3.35
CA MET A 393 -4.09 -8.29 4.10
C MET A 393 -3.35 -8.01 5.41
N PHE A 394 -2.69 -6.87 5.52
CA PHE A 394 -2.07 -6.47 6.79
C PHE A 394 -3.10 -6.21 7.89
N PHE A 395 -4.25 -5.60 7.55
CA PHE A 395 -5.33 -5.39 8.51
C PHE A 395 -6.03 -6.70 8.89
N VAL A 396 -6.24 -7.59 7.92
CA VAL A 396 -6.75 -8.95 8.18
C VAL A 396 -5.80 -9.70 9.11
N PHE A 397 -4.49 -9.58 8.88
CA PHE A 397 -3.47 -10.14 9.76
C PHE A 397 -3.52 -9.55 11.16
N LEU A 398 -3.65 -8.23 11.31
CA LEU A 398 -3.71 -7.57 12.61
C LEU A 398 -4.98 -7.94 13.39
N ALA A 399 -6.13 -8.00 12.72
CA ALA A 399 -7.38 -8.47 13.32
C ALA A 399 -7.27 -9.93 13.79
N GLY A 400 -6.70 -10.80 12.94
CA GLY A 400 -6.40 -12.18 13.32
C GLY A 400 -5.42 -12.28 14.49
N HIS A 401 -4.39 -11.43 14.51
CA HIS A 401 -3.40 -11.34 15.59
C HIS A 401 -4.07 -11.01 16.93
N PHE A 402 -4.90 -9.96 16.97
CA PHE A 402 -5.63 -9.57 18.17
C PHE A 402 -6.62 -10.63 18.63
N PHE A 403 -7.34 -11.27 17.70
CA PHE A 403 -8.22 -12.39 18.04
C PHE A 403 -7.46 -13.54 18.70
N ILE A 404 -6.27 -13.89 18.19
CA ILE A 404 -5.44 -14.95 18.76
C ILE A 404 -4.91 -14.56 20.14
N ILE A 405 -4.51 -13.31 20.34
CA ILE A 405 -4.12 -12.80 21.67
C ILE A 405 -5.28 -12.89 22.66
N ALA A 406 -6.49 -12.49 22.25
CA ALA A 406 -7.68 -12.56 23.10
C ALA A 406 -8.00 -14.02 23.50
N MET A 407 -7.89 -14.96 22.55
CA MET A 407 -8.03 -16.39 22.85
C MET A 407 -6.99 -16.88 23.86
N TYR A 408 -5.72 -16.49 23.67
CA TYR A 408 -4.62 -16.88 24.55
C TYR A 408 -4.78 -16.31 25.96
N PHE A 409 -5.16 -15.03 26.06
CA PHE A 409 -5.43 -14.37 27.34
C PHE A 409 -6.61 -15.02 28.08
N SER A 410 -7.70 -15.32 27.37
CA SER A 410 -8.87 -15.98 27.97
C SER A 410 -8.52 -17.36 28.55
N GLU A 411 -7.65 -18.12 27.89
CA GLU A 411 -7.20 -19.41 28.38
C GLU A 411 -6.28 -19.30 29.60
N ILE A 412 -5.29 -18.42 29.56
CA ILE A 412 -4.41 -18.18 30.72
C ILE A 412 -5.25 -17.75 31.91
N PHE A 413 -6.21 -16.86 31.70
CA PHE A 413 -7.10 -16.40 32.75
C PHE A 413 -7.90 -17.57 33.34
N GLN A 414 -8.51 -18.42 32.51
CA GLN A 414 -9.23 -19.61 32.98
C GLN A 414 -8.32 -20.56 33.76
N LYS A 415 -7.11 -20.83 33.25
CA LYS A 415 -6.14 -21.70 33.93
C LYS A 415 -5.72 -21.13 35.29
N ASN A 416 -5.49 -19.82 35.38
CA ASN A 416 -5.14 -19.16 36.63
C ASN A 416 -6.29 -19.19 37.64
N VAL A 417 -7.55 -19.03 37.18
CA VAL A 417 -8.73 -19.18 38.05
C VAL A 417 -8.81 -20.60 38.59
N THR A 418 -8.72 -21.62 37.73
CA THR A 418 -8.78 -23.03 38.15
C THR A 418 -7.64 -23.37 39.12
N LEU A 419 -6.41 -22.92 38.84
CA LEU A 419 -5.28 -23.15 39.74
C LEU A 419 -5.46 -22.44 41.09
N SER A 420 -6.06 -21.25 41.10
CA SER A 420 -6.35 -20.53 42.35
C SER A 420 -7.42 -21.24 43.18
N GLU A 421 -8.44 -21.81 42.53
CA GLU A 421 -9.46 -22.65 43.17
C GLU A 421 -8.83 -23.93 43.76
N GLU A 422 -7.97 -24.62 43.01
CA GLU A 422 -7.23 -25.81 43.47
C GLU A 422 -6.37 -25.51 44.71
N ILE A 423 -5.60 -24.40 44.69
CA ILE A 423 -4.79 -23.97 45.83
C ILE A 423 -5.66 -23.63 47.06
N CYS A 424 -6.84 -23.07 46.85
CA CYS A 424 -7.76 -22.74 47.95
C CYS A 424 -8.27 -24.02 48.64
N VAL A 425 -8.68 -25.01 47.84
CA VAL A 425 -9.13 -26.32 48.33
C VAL A 425 -8.01 -27.05 49.07
N GLU A 426 -6.79 -27.04 48.51
CA GLU A 426 -5.63 -27.66 49.17
C GLU A 426 -5.31 -27.02 50.52
N LYS A 427 -5.36 -25.68 50.62
CA LYS A 427 -5.19 -24.97 51.90
C LYS A 427 -6.27 -25.31 52.91
N GLU A 428 -7.52 -25.45 52.49
CA GLU A 428 -8.63 -25.82 53.37
C GLU A 428 -8.45 -27.25 53.91
N ILE A 429 -8.02 -28.19 53.07
CA ILE A 429 -7.70 -29.57 53.49
C ILE A 429 -6.55 -29.58 54.49
N VAL A 430 -5.45 -28.88 54.22
CA VAL A 430 -4.30 -28.80 55.15
C VAL A 430 -4.70 -28.18 56.48
N THR A 431 -5.53 -27.14 56.46
CA THR A 431 -6.04 -26.48 57.67
C THR A 431 -6.90 -27.44 58.48
N ASN A 432 -7.84 -28.13 57.84
CA ASN A 432 -8.71 -29.12 58.50
C ASN A 432 -7.91 -30.30 59.08
N LEU A 433 -6.89 -30.80 58.36
CA LEU A 433 -6.00 -31.84 58.88
C LEU A 433 -5.20 -31.36 60.09
N SER A 434 -4.74 -30.10 60.09
CA SER A 434 -4.03 -29.54 61.24
C SER A 434 -4.92 -29.46 62.49
N TYR A 435 -6.19 -29.09 62.34
CA TYR A 435 -7.20 -29.09 63.42
C TYR A 435 -7.52 -30.50 63.93
N ILE A 436 -7.46 -31.53 63.07
CA ILE A 436 -7.67 -32.93 63.49
C ILE A 436 -6.45 -33.48 64.23
N SER A 437 -5.25 -32.98 63.93
CA SER A 437 -4.00 -33.43 64.54
C SER A 437 -3.64 -32.73 65.87
N SER A 438 -4.35 -31.64 66.20
CA SER A 438 -4.27 -30.90 67.46
C SER A 438 -5.36 -31.32 68.43
#